data_AF-A0A3M7CCZ3-F1
#
_entry.id   AF-A0A3M7CCZ3-F1
#
_cell.length_a   1.000
_cell.length_b   1.000
_cell.length_c   1.000
_cell.angle_alpha   90.00
_cell.angle_beta   90.00
_cell.angle_gamma   90.00
#
_symmetry.space_group_name_H-M   'P 1'
#
loop_
_entity.id
_entity.type
_entity.pdbx_description
1 polymer ?
#
loop_
_entity_poly.entity_id
_entity_poly.type
_entity_poly.pdbx_seq_one_letter_code
_entity_poly.pdbx_strand_id
1 'polypeptide(L)'
;MVSLRDIAYYTVHINELRSIVQWTTWHNAPHERDEEKETPELKECFRFLQMTSRSFAAVIQELHPELLVPVTLFYLILRGLDTIEDDMTLDIQEKEPLLRQFHEHLSDESWTFDRNGPEEKDRELLVKFDVVAKEFNKIQNPYQLIIKDICKRMGNGMADFAKKQDANANTIKTTKDYELYCHYVAGLVGEGLTRLFVEAKLANPALLQRPELMESMGQFLQQTNIVRDI
;
A
#
# COMPACT_ATOMS: atom_id res chain seq x y z
N MET A 1 -18.76 -13.61 -9.42
CA MET A 1 -19.53 -14.52 -10.29
C MET A 1 -18.92 -14.46 -11.68
N VAL A 2 -18.55 -15.60 -12.26
CA VAL A 2 -17.93 -15.67 -13.61
C VAL A 2 -18.98 -15.29 -14.64
N SER A 3 -18.70 -14.30 -15.50
CA SER A 3 -19.67 -13.85 -16.50
C SER A 3 -19.69 -14.80 -17.72
N LEU A 4 -20.79 -14.82 -18.46
CA LEU A 4 -20.89 -15.56 -19.73
C LEU A 4 -19.80 -15.15 -20.75
N ARG A 5 -19.34 -13.90 -20.66
CA ARG A 5 -18.23 -13.38 -21.46
C ARG A 5 -16.90 -14.01 -21.08
N ASP A 6 -16.65 -14.19 -19.79
CA ASP A 6 -15.42 -14.83 -19.29
C ASP A 6 -15.38 -16.30 -19.69
N ILE A 7 -16.53 -16.99 -19.63
CA ILE A 7 -16.65 -18.39 -20.08
C ILE A 7 -16.30 -18.48 -21.58
N ALA A 8 -16.90 -17.65 -22.43
CA ALA A 8 -16.60 -17.64 -23.85
C ALA A 8 -15.12 -17.30 -24.12
N TYR A 9 -14.55 -16.34 -23.41
CA TYR A 9 -13.14 -15.97 -23.52
C TYR A 9 -12.20 -17.13 -23.19
N TYR A 10 -12.43 -17.84 -22.08
CA TYR A 10 -11.57 -18.96 -21.66
C TYR A 10 -11.71 -20.22 -22.52
N THR A 11 -12.79 -20.36 -23.30
CA THR A 11 -12.89 -21.47 -24.28
C THR A 11 -11.89 -21.33 -25.43
N VAL A 12 -11.47 -20.10 -25.77
CA VAL A 12 -10.45 -19.84 -26.81
C VAL A 12 -9.06 -19.52 -26.22
N HIS A 13 -8.96 -19.34 -24.89
CA HIS A 13 -7.70 -19.13 -24.15
C HIS A 13 -7.45 -20.28 -23.16
N ILE A 14 -7.41 -21.52 -23.67
CA ILE A 14 -7.31 -22.76 -22.86
C ILE A 14 -6.09 -22.76 -21.94
N ASN A 15 -4.97 -22.16 -22.36
CA ASN A 15 -3.77 -22.06 -21.52
C ASN A 15 -3.99 -21.18 -20.29
N GLU A 16 -4.71 -20.06 -20.42
CA GLU A 16 -5.05 -19.19 -19.30
C GLU A 16 -6.01 -19.90 -18.34
N LEU A 17 -7.02 -20.59 -18.88
CA LEU A 17 -7.94 -21.41 -18.09
C LEU A 17 -7.21 -22.51 -17.33
N ARG A 18 -6.26 -23.20 -17.98
CA ARG A 18 -5.43 -24.21 -17.34
C ARG A 18 -4.61 -23.62 -16.20
N SER A 19 -4.00 -22.46 -16.39
CA SER A 19 -3.23 -21.77 -15.33
C SER A 19 -4.12 -21.38 -14.15
N ILE A 20 -5.32 -20.87 -14.41
CA ILE A 20 -6.30 -20.54 -13.36
C ILE A 20 -6.69 -21.79 -12.58
N VAL A 21 -7.04 -22.88 -13.28
CA VAL A 21 -7.40 -24.16 -12.63
C VAL A 21 -6.21 -24.70 -11.83
N GLN A 22 -5.01 -24.67 -12.40
CA GLN A 22 -3.80 -25.13 -11.73
C GLN A 22 -3.52 -24.33 -10.46
N TRP A 23 -3.61 -23.00 -10.52
CA TRP A 23 -3.48 -22.16 -9.33
C TRP A 23 -4.59 -22.44 -8.31
N THR A 24 -5.85 -22.52 -8.76
CA THR A 24 -6.99 -22.69 -7.85
C THR A 24 -7.02 -24.07 -7.16
N THR A 25 -6.45 -25.11 -7.78
CA THR A 25 -6.54 -26.50 -7.29
C THR A 25 -5.25 -27.08 -6.74
N TRP A 26 -4.09 -26.60 -7.18
CA TRP A 26 -2.78 -27.16 -6.83
C TRP A 26 -1.80 -26.13 -6.26
N HIS A 27 -2.23 -24.89 -6.03
CA HIS A 27 -1.40 -23.93 -5.31
C HIS A 27 -1.31 -24.31 -3.83
N ASN A 28 -0.09 -24.47 -3.34
CA ASN A 28 0.21 -24.60 -1.93
C ASN A 28 1.00 -23.36 -1.54
N ALA A 29 0.41 -22.51 -0.70
CA ALA A 29 1.10 -21.32 -0.21
C ALA A 29 2.34 -21.74 0.58
N PRO A 30 3.50 -21.09 0.39
CA PRO A 30 4.71 -21.39 1.16
C PRO A 30 4.52 -21.19 2.67
N HIS A 31 3.66 -20.24 3.02
CA HIS A 31 3.28 -19.89 4.38
C HIS A 31 1.77 -19.66 4.44
N GLU A 32 1.15 -20.12 5.51
CA GLU A 32 -0.28 -19.95 5.75
C GLU A 32 -0.53 -19.21 7.07
N ARG A 33 -1.57 -18.40 7.06
CA ARG A 33 -2.03 -17.61 8.20
C ARG A 33 -2.88 -18.48 9.13
N ASP A 34 -2.64 -18.39 10.42
CA ASP A 34 -3.42 -19.09 11.45
C ASP A 34 -4.40 -18.13 12.11
N GLU A 35 -5.60 -18.03 11.53
CA GLU A 35 -6.63 -17.07 11.98
C GLU A 35 -7.12 -17.35 13.41
N GLU A 36 -6.93 -18.55 13.96
CA GLU A 36 -7.39 -18.87 15.32
C GLU A 36 -6.56 -18.16 16.40
N LYS A 37 -5.31 -17.83 16.10
CA LYS A 37 -4.38 -17.17 17.02
C LYS A 37 -4.41 -15.65 16.96
N GLU A 38 -5.18 -15.08 16.03
CA GLU A 38 -5.19 -13.65 15.78
C GLU A 38 -6.13 -12.90 16.72
N THR A 39 -5.68 -11.72 17.14
CA THR A 39 -6.53 -10.74 17.83
C THR A 39 -7.64 -10.24 16.90
N PRO A 40 -8.77 -9.76 17.45
CA PRO A 40 -9.81 -9.12 16.65
C PRO A 40 -9.27 -7.97 15.79
N GLU A 41 -8.33 -7.18 16.32
CA GLU A 41 -7.71 -6.07 15.60
C GLU A 41 -6.87 -6.55 14.40
N LEU A 42 -6.10 -7.62 14.57
CA LEU A 42 -5.29 -8.19 13.49
C LEU A 42 -6.17 -8.78 12.37
N LYS A 43 -7.28 -9.44 12.73
CA LYS A 43 -8.27 -9.92 11.75
C LYS A 43 -8.87 -8.76 10.95
N GLU A 44 -9.17 -7.66 11.61
CA GLU A 44 -9.71 -6.47 10.97
C GLU A 44 -8.67 -5.81 10.03
N CYS A 45 -7.38 -5.78 10.40
CA CYS A 45 -6.29 -5.39 9.49
C CYS A 45 -6.26 -6.27 8.22
N PHE A 46 -6.36 -7.60 8.35
CA PHE A 46 -6.40 -8.48 7.18
C PHE A 46 -7.68 -8.32 6.35
N ARG A 47 -8.81 -8.00 6.98
CA ARG A 47 -10.03 -7.64 6.25
C ARG A 47 -9.82 -6.36 5.44
N PHE A 48 -9.22 -5.32 6.02
CA PHE A 48 -8.88 -4.11 5.29
C PHE A 48 -7.90 -4.37 4.14
N LEU A 49 -6.93 -5.26 4.35
CA LEU A 49 -6.00 -5.67 3.30
C LEU A 49 -6.75 -6.29 2.11
N GLN A 50 -7.64 -7.24 2.39
CA GLN A 50 -8.48 -7.88 1.36
C GLN A 50 -9.36 -6.87 0.62
N MET A 51 -9.96 -5.92 1.36
CA MET A 51 -10.87 -4.92 0.83
C MET A 51 -10.17 -3.93 -0.12
N THR A 52 -8.96 -3.50 0.23
CA THR A 52 -8.26 -2.39 -0.44
C THR A 52 -7.27 -2.87 -1.51
N SER A 53 -6.66 -4.04 -1.32
CA SER A 53 -5.44 -4.45 -2.02
C SER A 53 -5.65 -5.34 -3.26
N ARG A 54 -6.85 -5.93 -3.43
CA ARG A 54 -7.18 -6.85 -4.53
C ARG A 54 -6.08 -7.92 -4.72
N SER A 55 -5.32 -7.87 -5.81
CA SER A 55 -4.28 -8.84 -6.15
C SER A 55 -3.09 -8.84 -5.18
N PHE A 56 -2.76 -7.69 -4.58
CA PHE A 56 -1.65 -7.60 -3.63
C PHE A 56 -1.97 -8.31 -2.30
N ALA A 57 -3.25 -8.44 -1.91
CA ALA A 57 -3.64 -9.18 -0.70
C ALA A 57 -3.18 -10.64 -0.76
N ALA A 58 -3.31 -11.30 -1.92
CA ALA A 58 -2.88 -12.70 -2.08
C ALA A 58 -1.36 -12.84 -1.93
N VAL A 59 -0.60 -11.93 -2.55
CA VAL A 59 0.88 -11.95 -2.49
C VAL A 59 1.39 -11.68 -1.07
N ILE A 60 0.77 -10.72 -0.36
CA ILE A 60 1.17 -10.37 1.01
C ILE A 60 0.90 -11.53 1.97
N GLN A 61 -0.21 -12.25 1.79
CA GLN A 61 -0.58 -13.38 2.66
C GLN A 61 0.33 -14.60 2.54
N GLU A 62 1.13 -14.70 1.47
CA GLU A 62 2.12 -15.76 1.26
C GLU A 62 3.51 -15.42 1.80
N LEU A 63 3.69 -14.23 2.38
CA LEU A 63 4.97 -13.81 2.94
C LEU A 63 5.37 -14.66 4.15
N HIS A 64 6.68 -14.70 4.40
CA HIS A 64 7.23 -15.31 5.60
C HIS A 64 6.55 -14.74 6.87
N PRO A 65 6.25 -15.55 7.90
CA PRO A 65 5.52 -15.10 9.10
C PRO A 65 6.11 -13.84 9.77
N GLU A 66 7.43 -13.69 9.75
CA GLU A 66 8.14 -12.49 10.25
C GLU A 66 7.74 -11.19 9.54
N LEU A 67 7.39 -11.26 8.24
CA LEU A 67 7.10 -10.10 7.39
C LEU A 67 5.61 -9.91 7.12
N LEU A 68 4.78 -10.94 7.32
CA LEU A 68 3.35 -10.91 7.00
C LEU A 68 2.65 -9.70 7.64
N VAL A 69 2.79 -9.53 8.97
CA VAL A 69 2.16 -8.43 9.70
C VAL A 69 2.82 -7.08 9.40
N PRO A 70 4.16 -6.91 9.48
CA PRO A 70 4.80 -5.65 9.12
C PRO A 70 4.47 -5.13 7.72
N VAL A 71 4.43 -6.00 6.71
CA VAL A 71 4.11 -5.61 5.33
C VAL A 71 2.61 -5.31 5.17
N THR A 72 1.74 -6.05 5.85
CA THR A 72 0.29 -5.73 5.89
C THR A 72 0.06 -4.34 6.47
N LEU A 73 0.66 -4.02 7.61
CA LEU A 73 0.53 -2.71 8.26
C LEU A 73 1.16 -1.62 7.41
N PHE A 74 2.33 -1.87 6.81
CA PHE A 74 2.95 -0.93 5.89
C PHE A 74 2.03 -0.59 4.72
N TYR A 75 1.40 -1.59 4.10
CA TYR A 75 0.43 -1.40 3.03
C TYR A 75 -0.79 -0.58 3.49
N LEU A 76 -1.41 -0.93 4.63
CA LEU A 76 -2.60 -0.25 5.14
C LEU A 76 -2.32 1.20 5.51
N ILE A 77 -1.17 1.47 6.14
CA ILE A 77 -0.76 2.82 6.50
C ILE A 77 -0.64 3.69 5.24
N LEU A 78 0.06 3.20 4.21
CA LEU A 78 0.21 3.96 2.97
C LEU A 78 -1.11 4.08 2.20
N ARG A 79 -1.98 3.07 2.25
CA ARG A 79 -3.34 3.16 1.70
C ARG A 79 -4.21 4.21 2.39
N GLY A 80 -4.09 4.32 3.71
CA GLY A 80 -4.75 5.39 4.48
C GLY A 80 -4.25 6.77 4.06
N LEU A 81 -2.93 6.90 3.86
CA LEU A 81 -2.32 8.14 3.34
C LEU A 81 -2.81 8.47 1.93
N ASP A 82 -2.82 7.50 1.00
CA ASP A 82 -3.39 7.64 -0.36
C ASP A 82 -4.85 8.12 -0.28
N THR A 83 -5.66 7.54 0.61
CA THR A 83 -7.09 7.90 0.75
C THR A 83 -7.29 9.36 1.19
N ILE A 84 -6.37 9.94 1.97
CA ILE A 84 -6.40 11.38 2.30
C ILE A 84 -5.99 12.22 1.09
N GLU A 85 -5.01 11.76 0.31
CA GLU A 85 -4.50 12.47 -0.86
C GLU A 85 -5.51 12.52 -1.99
N ASP A 86 -6.12 11.38 -2.32
CA ASP A 86 -7.08 11.18 -3.40
C ASP A 86 -8.44 11.88 -3.15
N ASP A 87 -8.79 12.15 -1.88
CA ASP A 87 -10.08 12.72 -1.52
C ASP A 87 -10.23 14.18 -1.98
N MET A 88 -10.98 14.39 -3.05
CA MET A 88 -11.21 15.72 -3.65
C MET A 88 -12.19 16.60 -2.86
N THR A 89 -12.81 16.08 -1.79
CA THR A 89 -13.73 16.83 -0.93
C THR A 89 -13.01 17.58 0.19
N LEU A 90 -11.76 17.20 0.50
CA LEU A 90 -10.92 17.87 1.49
C LEU A 90 -10.25 19.11 0.89
N ASP A 91 -10.42 20.26 1.54
CA ASP A 91 -9.71 21.49 1.18
C ASP A 91 -8.20 21.35 1.41
N ILE A 92 -7.40 22.02 0.59
CA ILE A 92 -5.95 21.95 0.67
C ILE A 92 -5.40 22.42 2.02
N GLN A 93 -6.08 23.37 2.69
CA GLN A 93 -5.68 23.88 4.01
C GLN A 93 -5.78 22.81 5.10
N GLU A 94 -6.66 21.83 4.92
CA GLU A 94 -6.79 20.69 5.82
C GLU A 94 -5.93 19.50 5.37
N LYS A 95 -5.97 19.18 4.07
CA LYS A 95 -5.27 18.04 3.48
C LYS A 95 -3.74 18.12 3.67
N GLU A 96 -3.16 19.31 3.44
CA GLU A 96 -1.71 19.49 3.45
C GLU A 96 -1.06 19.21 4.81
N PRO A 97 -1.54 19.77 5.94
CA PRO A 97 -1.02 19.40 7.26
C PRO A 97 -1.25 17.93 7.60
N LEU A 98 -2.42 17.39 7.24
CA LEU A 98 -2.76 15.99 7.49
C LEU A 98 -1.76 15.05 6.84
N LEU A 99 -1.46 15.23 5.55
CA LEU A 99 -0.50 14.40 4.82
C LEU A 99 0.90 14.46 5.44
N ARG A 100 1.36 15.65 5.85
CA ARG A 100 2.69 15.81 6.46
C ARG A 100 2.78 15.18 7.85
N GLN A 101 1.72 15.28 8.64
CA GLN A 101 1.68 14.85 10.04
C GLN A 101 1.17 13.42 10.22
N PHE A 102 0.64 12.78 9.17
CA PHE A 102 0.08 11.42 9.25
C PHE A 102 1.01 10.39 9.91
N HIS A 103 2.31 10.49 9.65
CA HIS A 103 3.33 9.62 10.25
C HIS A 103 3.42 9.70 11.80
N GLU A 104 2.97 10.81 12.39
CA GLU A 104 2.94 11.04 13.85
C GLU A 104 1.79 10.28 14.50
N HIS A 105 0.71 10.01 13.75
CA HIS A 105 -0.49 9.32 14.23
C HIS A 105 -0.36 7.80 14.21
N LEU A 106 0.68 7.24 13.58
CA LEU A 106 0.82 5.77 13.42
C LEU A 106 0.89 5.01 14.75
N SER A 107 1.36 5.67 15.82
CA SER A 107 1.42 5.08 17.16
C SER A 107 0.29 5.55 18.08
N ASP A 108 -0.59 6.45 17.62
CA ASP A 108 -1.71 6.95 18.40
C ASP A 108 -2.92 6.01 18.24
N GLU A 109 -3.11 5.13 19.22
CA GLU A 109 -4.21 4.16 19.26
C GLU A 109 -5.60 4.79 19.42
N SER A 110 -5.69 6.11 19.56
CA SER A 110 -6.96 6.85 19.60
C SER A 110 -7.25 7.59 18.30
N TRP A 111 -6.28 7.65 17.39
CA TRP A 111 -6.42 8.43 16.17
C TRP A 111 -7.34 7.71 15.17
N THR A 112 -8.33 8.45 14.69
CA THR A 112 -9.26 8.06 13.64
C THR A 112 -9.58 9.28 12.80
N PHE A 113 -10.00 9.07 11.56
CA PHE A 113 -10.35 10.16 10.67
C PHE A 113 -11.63 9.84 9.90
N ASP A 114 -12.69 10.62 10.17
CA ASP A 114 -14.05 10.44 9.64
C ASP A 114 -14.50 11.62 8.76
N ARG A 115 -13.57 12.52 8.41
CA ARG A 115 -13.88 13.72 7.61
C ARG A 115 -13.70 13.53 6.10
N ASN A 116 -13.29 12.33 5.65
CA ASN A 116 -13.30 12.02 4.22
C ASN A 116 -14.71 12.07 3.63
N GLY A 117 -14.76 12.34 2.32
CA GLY A 117 -15.98 12.27 1.52
C GLY A 117 -16.69 10.92 1.72
N PRO A 118 -18.03 10.89 1.85
CA PRO A 118 -18.77 9.67 2.18
C PRO A 118 -18.65 8.57 1.11
N GLU A 119 -18.32 8.94 -0.13
CA GLU A 119 -18.15 8.04 -1.27
C GLU A 119 -16.69 7.59 -1.46
N GLU A 120 -15.75 8.03 -0.61
CA GLU A 120 -14.36 7.58 -0.67
C GLU A 120 -14.28 6.09 -0.37
N LYS A 121 -13.83 5.34 -1.38
CA LYS A 121 -13.94 3.88 -1.41
C LYS A 121 -13.35 3.19 -0.18
N ASP A 122 -12.17 3.66 0.24
CA ASP A 122 -11.39 3.04 1.31
C ASP A 122 -11.51 3.80 2.64
N ARG A 123 -12.48 4.74 2.76
CA ARG A 123 -12.74 5.57 3.95
C ARG A 123 -12.81 4.79 5.26
N GLU A 124 -13.40 3.59 5.25
CA GLU A 124 -13.57 2.78 6.45
C GLU A 124 -12.23 2.51 7.17
N LEU A 125 -11.13 2.39 6.41
CA LEU A 125 -9.79 2.20 6.94
C LEU A 125 -9.34 3.37 7.84
N LEU A 126 -9.63 4.60 7.44
CA LEU A 126 -9.26 5.81 8.20
C LEU A 126 -10.17 6.02 9.41
N VAL A 127 -11.46 5.67 9.30
CA VAL A 127 -12.42 5.72 10.40
C VAL A 127 -12.05 4.76 11.52
N LYS A 128 -11.47 3.61 11.18
CA LYS A 128 -11.03 2.57 12.12
C LYS A 128 -9.50 2.47 12.19
N PHE A 129 -8.80 3.57 11.97
CA PHE A 129 -7.34 3.56 11.94
C PHE A 129 -6.71 3.21 13.30
N ASP A 130 -7.47 3.36 14.39
CA ASP A 130 -7.10 2.91 15.74
C ASP A 130 -6.70 1.43 15.76
N VAL A 131 -7.37 0.60 14.97
CA VAL A 131 -7.06 -0.82 14.81
C VAL A 131 -5.66 -1.03 14.21
N VAL A 132 -5.32 -0.26 13.18
CA VAL A 132 -4.01 -0.31 12.52
C VAL A 132 -2.93 0.18 13.48
N ALA A 133 -3.18 1.27 14.22
CA ALA A 133 -2.25 1.82 15.20
C ALA A 133 -1.95 0.83 16.36
N LYS A 134 -2.98 0.12 16.87
CA LYS A 134 -2.83 -0.92 17.89
C LYS A 134 -1.93 -2.06 17.42
N GLU A 135 -2.09 -2.54 16.20
CA GLU A 135 -1.22 -3.59 15.63
C GLU A 135 0.17 -3.05 15.29
N PHE A 136 0.27 -1.80 14.83
CA PHE A 136 1.54 -1.11 14.59
C PHE A 136 2.39 -0.98 15.86
N ASN A 137 1.77 -0.74 17.02
CA ASN A 137 2.52 -0.66 18.28
C ASN A 137 3.04 -2.04 18.76
N LYS A 138 2.53 -3.15 18.22
CA LYS A 138 2.95 -4.52 18.58
C LYS A 138 4.13 -5.03 17.76
N ILE A 139 4.39 -4.51 16.56
CA ILE A 139 5.53 -4.96 15.74
C ILE A 139 6.86 -4.44 16.30
N GLN A 140 7.96 -5.08 15.89
CA GLN A 140 9.29 -4.71 16.36
C GLN A 140 9.68 -3.27 15.97
N ASN A 141 10.37 -2.59 16.87
CA ASN A 141 10.76 -1.18 16.71
C ASN A 141 11.52 -0.87 15.39
N PRO A 142 12.44 -1.72 14.88
CA PRO A 142 13.08 -1.47 13.58
C PRO A 142 12.09 -1.34 12.43
N TYR A 143 11.05 -2.18 12.37
CA TYR A 143 10.00 -2.08 11.36
C TYR A 143 9.17 -0.81 11.51
N GLN A 144 8.82 -0.44 12.75
CA GLN A 144 8.10 0.81 13.02
C GLN A 144 8.86 2.04 12.51
N LEU A 145 10.18 2.10 12.73
CA LEU A 145 11.03 3.20 12.28
C LEU A 145 11.08 3.30 10.74
N ILE A 146 11.18 2.16 10.06
CA ILE A 146 11.17 2.12 8.59
C ILE A 146 9.83 2.63 8.05
N ILE A 147 8.72 2.12 8.57
CA ILE A 147 7.37 2.49 8.13
C ILE A 147 7.10 3.98 8.38
N LYS A 148 7.45 4.50 9.56
CA LYS A 148 7.32 5.93 9.90
C LYS A 148 8.13 6.83 8.96
N ASP A 149 9.37 6.46 8.66
CA ASP A 149 10.23 7.24 7.77
C ASP A 149 9.66 7.31 6.34
N ILE A 150 9.24 6.16 5.79
CA ILE A 150 8.66 6.13 4.45
C ILE A 150 7.34 6.90 4.40
N CYS A 151 6.45 6.65 5.37
CA CYS A 151 5.17 7.36 5.49
C CYS A 151 5.37 8.89 5.56
N LYS A 152 6.36 9.35 6.32
CA LYS A 152 6.70 10.78 6.40
C LYS A 152 7.17 11.35 5.06
N ARG A 153 8.07 10.66 4.37
CA ARG A 153 8.62 11.12 3.08
C ARG A 153 7.55 11.13 1.99
N MET A 154 6.73 10.08 1.93
CA MET A 154 5.61 9.96 1.00
C MET A 154 4.56 11.05 1.25
N GLY A 155 4.14 11.26 2.51
CA GLY A 155 3.18 12.30 2.87
C GLY A 155 3.67 13.72 2.57
N ASN A 156 4.96 14.00 2.76
CA ASN A 156 5.55 15.28 2.35
C ASN A 156 5.54 15.49 0.83
N GLY A 157 5.88 14.45 0.06
CA GLY A 157 5.85 14.50 -1.39
C GLY A 157 4.44 14.72 -1.94
N MET A 158 3.48 13.94 -1.45
CA MET A 158 2.05 14.07 -1.75
C MET A 158 1.53 15.47 -1.44
N ALA A 159 1.85 16.00 -0.26
CA ALA A 159 1.47 17.37 0.12
C ALA A 159 2.03 18.41 -0.87
N ASP A 160 3.27 18.26 -1.34
CA ASP A 160 3.87 19.16 -2.32
C ASP A 160 3.15 19.10 -3.68
N PHE A 161 2.72 17.92 -4.13
CA PHE A 161 1.97 17.75 -5.38
C PHE A 161 0.53 18.24 -5.25
N ALA A 162 -0.17 17.92 -4.16
CA ALA A 162 -1.52 18.39 -3.88
C ALA A 162 -1.60 19.94 -3.88
N LYS A 163 -0.64 20.63 -3.24
CA LYS A 163 -0.57 22.09 -3.26
C LYS A 163 -0.37 22.67 -4.65
N LYS A 164 0.47 22.04 -5.47
CA LYS A 164 0.71 22.50 -6.84
C LYS A 164 -0.53 22.31 -7.72
N GLN A 165 -1.26 21.21 -7.52
CA GLN A 165 -2.51 20.93 -8.22
C GLN A 165 -3.60 21.95 -7.86
N ASP A 166 -3.79 22.24 -6.56
CA ASP A 166 -4.75 23.24 -6.09
C ASP A 166 -4.47 24.65 -6.64
N ALA A 167 -3.18 25.01 -6.75
CA ALA A 167 -2.76 26.28 -7.37
C ALA A 167 -3.01 26.34 -8.89
N ASN A 168 -3.71 25.37 -9.49
CA ASN A 168 -3.93 25.21 -10.94
C ASN A 168 -2.63 25.23 -11.76
N ALA A 169 -1.49 24.89 -11.14
CA ALA A 169 -0.27 24.72 -11.87
C ALA A 169 -0.34 23.34 -12.55
N ASN A 170 -0.22 23.29 -13.88
CA ASN A 170 -0.03 22.03 -14.61
C ASN A 170 1.13 21.27 -13.92
N THR A 171 0.78 20.25 -13.16
CA THR A 171 1.57 19.78 -12.01
C THR A 171 2.73 18.92 -12.47
N ILE A 172 2.50 18.18 -13.55
CA ILE A 172 3.44 17.28 -14.20
C ILE A 172 3.55 17.73 -15.67
N LYS A 173 4.68 18.35 -16.04
CA LYS A 173 4.92 18.85 -17.41
C LYS A 173 6.06 18.12 -18.11
N THR A 174 7.00 17.59 -17.33
CA THR A 174 8.20 16.92 -17.84
C THR A 174 8.25 15.48 -17.35
N THR A 175 9.03 14.64 -18.05
CA THR A 175 9.33 13.28 -17.59
C THR A 175 9.96 13.29 -16.20
N LYS A 176 10.74 14.31 -15.85
CA LYS A 176 11.32 14.46 -14.51
C LYS A 176 10.27 14.72 -13.44
N ASP A 177 9.26 15.54 -13.72
CA ASP A 177 8.15 15.78 -12.78
C ASP A 177 7.36 14.49 -12.57
N TYR A 178 7.18 13.71 -13.64
CA TYR A 178 6.48 12.44 -13.61
C TYR A 178 7.25 11.37 -12.82
N GLU A 179 8.56 11.23 -13.07
CA GLU A 179 9.45 10.36 -12.31
C GLU A 179 9.49 10.77 -10.84
N LEU A 180 9.51 12.08 -10.54
CA LEU A 180 9.48 12.56 -9.16
C LEU A 180 8.15 12.25 -8.46
N TYR A 181 7.02 12.38 -9.15
CA TYR A 181 5.73 11.96 -8.61
C TYR A 181 5.73 10.45 -8.30
N CYS A 182 6.14 9.62 -9.28
CA CYS A 182 6.23 8.18 -9.12
C CYS A 182 7.22 7.75 -8.01
N HIS A 183 8.30 8.52 -7.81
CA HIS A 183 9.23 8.31 -6.71
C HIS A 183 8.51 8.40 -5.36
N TYR A 184 7.75 9.47 -5.13
CA TYR A 184 7.07 9.67 -3.85
C TYR A 184 5.99 8.61 -3.59
N VAL A 185 5.16 8.29 -4.59
CA VAL A 185 4.00 7.42 -4.39
C VAL A 185 4.32 5.92 -4.51
N ALA A 186 5.44 5.55 -5.13
CA ALA A 186 5.79 4.14 -5.35
C ALA A 186 7.28 3.81 -5.18
N GLY A 187 8.21 4.67 -5.59
CA GLY A 187 9.65 4.48 -5.39
C GLY A 187 10.01 4.30 -3.92
N LEU A 188 9.47 5.16 -3.06
CA LEU A 188 9.60 5.07 -1.60
C LEU A 188 9.04 3.76 -1.01
N VAL A 189 7.98 3.21 -1.62
CA VAL A 189 7.40 1.92 -1.21
C VAL A 189 8.38 0.78 -1.48
N GLY A 190 9.05 0.81 -2.63
CA GLY A 190 10.13 -0.12 -2.97
C GLY A 190 11.30 -0.05 -1.97
N GLU A 191 11.69 1.16 -1.57
CA GLU A 191 12.69 1.36 -0.52
C GLU A 191 12.25 0.77 0.82
N GLY A 192 11.02 1.07 1.24
CA GLY A 192 10.44 0.56 2.49
C GLY A 192 10.43 -0.96 2.55
N LEU A 193 9.92 -1.63 1.51
CA LEU A 193 9.91 -3.09 1.42
C LEU A 193 11.31 -3.67 1.45
N THR A 194 12.27 -3.08 0.72
CA THR A 194 13.66 -3.55 0.72
C THR A 194 14.27 -3.48 2.12
N ARG A 195 14.05 -2.36 2.83
CA ARG A 195 14.52 -2.18 4.20
C ARG A 195 13.87 -3.19 5.17
N LEU A 196 12.57 -3.42 5.06
CA LEU A 196 11.87 -4.45 5.87
C LEU A 196 12.46 -5.85 5.63
N PHE A 197 12.70 -6.23 4.37
CA PHE A 197 13.23 -7.56 4.04
C PHE A 197 14.67 -7.77 4.50
N VAL A 198 15.51 -6.74 4.41
CA VAL A 198 16.89 -6.80 4.92
C VAL A 198 16.91 -6.85 6.45
N GLU A 199 16.06 -6.06 7.11
CA GLU A 199 15.93 -6.07 8.57
C GLU A 199 15.48 -7.45 9.09
N ALA A 200 14.51 -8.08 8.42
CA ALA A 200 14.07 -9.45 8.70
C ALA A 200 15.13 -10.52 8.38
N LYS A 201 16.28 -10.15 7.81
CA LYS A 201 17.36 -11.05 7.35
C LYS A 201 16.90 -12.03 6.26
N LEU A 202 15.86 -11.67 5.52
CA LEU A 202 15.30 -12.45 4.42
C LEU A 202 15.75 -11.94 3.04
N ALA A 203 16.50 -10.83 3.01
CA ALA A 203 17.13 -10.30 1.81
C ALA A 203 18.60 -9.93 2.06
N ASN A 204 19.39 -9.88 0.99
CA ASN A 204 20.81 -9.56 1.06
C ASN A 204 21.02 -8.06 1.40
N PRO A 205 21.77 -7.71 2.46
CA PRO A 205 22.04 -6.31 2.82
C PRO A 205 22.68 -5.48 1.71
N ALA A 206 23.35 -6.09 0.73
CA ALA A 206 23.90 -5.41 -0.43
C ALA A 206 22.85 -4.67 -1.26
N LEU A 207 21.56 -5.02 -1.15
CA LEU A 207 20.46 -4.31 -1.81
C LEU A 207 20.31 -2.86 -1.31
N LEU A 208 20.67 -2.58 -0.05
CA LEU A 208 20.63 -1.21 0.49
C LEU A 208 21.67 -0.28 -0.17
N GLN A 209 22.68 -0.85 -0.83
CA GLN A 209 23.70 -0.11 -1.58
C GLN A 209 23.32 0.09 -3.05
N ARG A 210 22.11 -0.30 -3.45
CA ARG A 210 21.61 -0.26 -4.82
C ARG A 210 20.23 0.41 -4.92
N PRO A 211 20.11 1.69 -4.52
CA PRO A 211 18.84 2.39 -4.50
C PRO A 211 18.13 2.44 -5.85
N GLU A 212 18.89 2.38 -6.95
CA GLU A 212 18.35 2.32 -8.30
C GLU A 212 17.45 1.12 -8.55
N LEU A 213 17.69 -0.03 -7.88
CA LEU A 213 16.90 -1.24 -8.08
C LEU A 213 15.52 -1.12 -7.43
N MET A 214 15.49 -0.65 -6.17
CA MET A 214 14.24 -0.47 -5.44
C MET A 214 13.41 0.68 -6.02
N GLU A 215 14.06 1.75 -6.49
CA GLU A 215 13.39 2.83 -7.21
C GLU A 215 12.77 2.34 -8.52
N SER A 216 13.53 1.59 -9.33
CA SER A 216 13.05 1.09 -10.62
C SER A 216 11.83 0.17 -10.49
N MET A 217 11.77 -0.64 -9.44
CA MET A 217 10.60 -1.48 -9.15
C MET A 217 9.34 -0.64 -8.91
N GLY A 218 9.45 0.39 -8.06
CA GLY A 218 8.33 1.30 -7.76
C GLY A 218 7.87 2.06 -9.00
N GLN A 219 8.82 2.64 -9.75
CA GLN A 219 8.57 3.34 -11.01
C GLN A 219 7.82 2.44 -12.01
N PHE A 220 8.30 1.22 -12.24
CA PHE A 220 7.71 0.33 -13.23
C PHE A 220 6.24 -0.01 -12.92
N LEU A 221 5.95 -0.35 -11.67
CA LEU A 221 4.59 -0.67 -11.23
C LEU A 221 3.67 0.54 -11.35
N GLN A 222 4.12 1.71 -10.88
CA GLN A 222 3.30 2.91 -10.89
C GLN A 222 3.02 3.40 -12.30
N GLN A 223 4.05 3.47 -13.15
CA GLN A 223 3.89 3.92 -14.52
C GLN A 223 2.98 2.99 -15.32
N THR A 224 3.07 1.67 -15.09
CA THR A 224 2.16 0.70 -15.72
C THR A 224 0.71 0.92 -15.29
N ASN A 225 0.47 1.15 -14.00
CA ASN A 225 -0.88 1.43 -13.49
C ASN A 225 -1.43 2.74 -14.08
N ILE A 226 -0.64 3.82 -14.09
CA ILE A 226 -1.05 5.10 -14.67
C ILE A 226 -1.42 4.94 -16.15
N VAL A 227 -0.60 4.23 -16.94
CA VAL A 227 -0.90 4.03 -18.38
C VAL A 227 -2.16 3.19 -18.59
N ARG A 228 -2.40 2.18 -17.75
CA ARG A 228 -3.60 1.32 -17.83
C ARG A 228 -4.88 2.09 -17.47
N ASP A 229 -4.79 3.03 -16.54
CA ASP A 229 -5.94 3.68 -15.91
C ASP A 229 -6.32 5.04 -16.58
N ILE A 230 -5.68 5.38 -17.71
CA ILE A 230 -6.11 6.46 -18.64
C ILE A 230 -7.33 5.99 -19.45
#